data_AF-A0A3B9YDX7-F1
#
_entry.id   AF-A0A3B9YDX7-F1
#
_cell.length_a   1.000
_cell.length_b   1.000
_cell.length_c   1.000
_cell.angle_alpha   90.00
_cell.angle_beta   90.00
_cell.angle_gamma   90.00
#
_symmetry.space_group_name_H-M   'P 1'
#
loop_
_entity.id
_entity.type
_entity.pdbx_description
1 polymer ?
#
loop_
_entity_poly.entity_id
_entity_poly.type
_entity_poly.pdbx_seq_one_letter_code
_entity_poly.pdbx_strand_id
1 'polypeptide(L)'
;MPELGHEDLCVLFHAGELPPDEAAAFEKHLPSCPACREALEALRGASQAAAMVLPEPPKGLGALAAAAVLLQDRPRSLRPLGFALAFAALALALYVASPKREEHSLKWTNGIESDLARVETDLGRLSQEIALGADPAELDEDLDGLEESARSLKRQLSRS
;
A
#
# COMPACT_ATOMS: atom_id res chain seq x y z
N MET A 1 5.05 4.71 -11.89
CA MET A 1 3.91 5.00 -11.01
C MET A 1 2.85 5.65 -11.89
N PRO A 2 1.60 5.18 -11.89
CA PRO A 2 0.55 5.79 -12.70
C PRO A 2 0.37 7.26 -12.30
N GLU A 3 0.21 8.15 -13.26
CA GLU A 3 -0.09 9.56 -12.98
C GLU A 3 -1.50 9.63 -12.38
N LEU A 4 -1.58 10.02 -11.11
CA LEU A 4 -2.85 10.19 -10.40
C LEU A 4 -3.62 11.37 -11.02
N GLY A 5 -4.93 11.18 -11.20
CA GLY A 5 -5.80 12.25 -11.71
C GLY A 5 -5.94 13.40 -10.71
N HIS A 6 -6.37 14.57 -11.19
CA HIS A 6 -6.63 15.72 -10.31
C HIS A 6 -7.71 15.43 -9.25
N GLU A 7 -8.68 14.55 -9.58
CA GLU A 7 -9.72 14.12 -8.65
C GLU A 7 -9.16 13.23 -7.53
N ASP A 8 -8.30 12.27 -7.88
CA ASP A 8 -7.65 11.38 -6.90
C ASP A 8 -6.77 12.18 -5.94
N LEU A 9 -6.02 13.17 -6.46
CA LEU A 9 -5.22 14.07 -5.64
C LEU A 9 -6.09 14.90 -4.68
N CYS A 10 -7.27 15.35 -5.09
CA CYS A 10 -8.20 16.04 -4.19
C CYS A 10 -8.65 15.14 -3.03
N VAL A 11 -8.99 13.88 -3.32
CA VAL A 11 -9.45 12.91 -2.31
C VAL A 11 -8.33 12.58 -1.33
N LEU A 12 -7.14 12.24 -1.83
CA LEU A 12 -5.98 11.92 -0.99
C LEU A 12 -5.53 13.13 -0.16
N PHE A 13 -5.65 14.34 -0.70
CA PHE A 13 -5.28 15.56 0.02
C PHE A 13 -6.26 15.83 1.15
N HIS A 14 -7.55 15.69 0.88
CA HIS A 14 -8.60 15.84 1.87
C HIS A 14 -8.50 14.78 2.99
N ALA A 15 -8.14 13.54 2.65
CA ALA A 15 -7.92 12.46 3.61
C ALA A 15 -6.62 12.57 4.41
N GLY A 16 -5.68 13.43 4.00
CA GLY A 16 -4.35 13.54 4.61
C GLY A 16 -3.42 12.37 4.28
N GLU A 17 -3.66 11.67 3.17
CA GLU A 17 -2.91 10.47 2.76
C GLU A 17 -1.85 10.76 1.68
N LEU A 18 -1.82 11.99 1.15
CA LEU A 18 -0.76 12.42 0.23
C LEU A 18 0.60 12.47 0.93
N PRO A 19 1.68 11.94 0.29
CA PRO A 19 3.05 12.14 0.77
C PRO A 19 3.36 13.63 0.99
N PRO A 20 4.21 14.00 1.96
CA PRO A 20 4.45 15.39 2.33
C PRO A 20 4.87 16.29 1.15
N ASP A 21 5.73 15.77 0.28
CA ASP A 21 6.25 16.49 -0.89
C ASP A 21 5.15 16.76 -1.93
N GLU A 22 4.27 15.78 -2.14
CA GLU A 22 3.14 15.88 -3.07
C GLU A 22 2.03 16.76 -2.51
N ALA A 23 1.75 16.68 -1.20
CA ALA A 23 0.80 17.56 -0.53
C ALA A 23 1.23 19.03 -0.65
N ALA A 24 2.52 19.33 -0.46
CA ALA A 24 3.06 20.67 -0.62
C ALA A 24 3.00 21.17 -2.07
N ALA A 25 3.19 20.27 -3.05
CA ALA A 25 3.04 20.61 -4.46
C ALA A 25 1.57 20.89 -4.81
N PHE A 26 0.64 20.07 -4.32
CA PHE A 26 -0.78 20.23 -4.54
C PHE A 26 -1.33 21.50 -3.88
N GLU A 27 -0.86 21.84 -2.67
CA GLU A 27 -1.22 23.08 -1.98
C GLU A 27 -0.80 24.32 -2.78
N LYS A 28 0.37 24.29 -3.43
CA LYS A 28 0.82 25.35 -4.35
C LYS A 28 -0.02 25.42 -5.64
N HIS A 29 -0.63 24.32 -6.06
CA HIS A 29 -1.51 24.28 -7.23
C HIS A 29 -2.88 24.91 -6.96
N LEU A 30 -3.42 24.77 -5.75
CA LEU A 30 -4.78 25.22 -5.38
C LEU A 30 -5.12 26.67 -5.75
N PRO A 31 -4.23 27.68 -5.58
CA PRO A 31 -4.54 29.06 -6.01
C PRO A 31 -4.76 29.19 -7.51
N SER A 32 -4.09 28.36 -8.31
CA SER A 32 -4.13 28.42 -9.78
C SER A 32 -5.28 27.62 -10.41
N CYS A 33 -5.90 26.69 -9.68
CA CYS A 33 -6.91 25.79 -10.22
C CYS A 33 -8.26 25.92 -9.48
N PRO A 34 -9.28 26.60 -10.06
CA PRO A 34 -10.59 26.72 -9.45
C PRO A 34 -11.32 25.37 -9.31
N ALA A 35 -11.20 24.47 -10.28
CA ALA A 35 -11.85 23.17 -10.25
C ALA A 35 -11.43 22.32 -9.04
N CYS A 36 -10.13 22.29 -8.72
CA CYS A 36 -9.64 21.55 -7.55
C CYS A 36 -10.07 22.18 -6.23
N ARG A 37 -10.25 23.52 -6.18
CA ARG A 37 -10.81 24.19 -5.00
C ARG A 37 -12.27 23.81 -4.80
N GLU A 38 -13.07 23.87 -5.85
CA GLU A 38 -14.49 23.47 -5.81
C GLU A 38 -14.65 22.00 -5.40
N ALA A 39 -13.82 21.10 -5.94
CA ALA A 39 -13.80 19.69 -5.55
C ALA A 39 -13.46 19.50 -4.06
N LEU A 40 -12.45 20.20 -3.55
CA LEU A 40 -12.11 20.17 -2.11
C LEU A 40 -13.21 20.74 -1.23
N GLU A 41 -13.87 21.82 -1.65
CA GLU A 41 -15.01 22.38 -0.92
C GLU A 41 -16.19 21.39 -0.86
N ALA A 42 -16.48 20.70 -1.96
CA ALA A 42 -17.50 19.64 -2.01
C ALA A 42 -17.15 18.48 -1.06
N LEU A 43 -15.90 18.00 -1.06
CA LEU A 43 -15.43 16.94 -0.16
C LEU A 43 -15.53 17.33 1.31
N ARG A 44 -15.16 18.57 1.64
CA ARG A 44 -15.30 19.14 3.00
C ARG A 44 -16.76 19.22 3.42
N GLY A 45 -17.63 19.71 2.53
CA GLY A 45 -19.07 19.78 2.77
C GLY A 45 -19.69 18.41 3.02
N ALA A 46 -19.34 17.41 2.19
CA ALA A 46 -19.79 16.04 2.35
C ALA A 46 -19.32 15.42 3.68
N SER A 47 -18.06 15.65 4.06
CA SER A 47 -17.50 15.15 5.34
C SER A 47 -18.19 15.77 6.55
N GLN A 48 -18.51 17.06 6.49
CA GLN A 48 -19.26 17.74 7.55
C GLN A 48 -20.70 17.23 7.64
N ALA A 49 -21.37 17.03 6.51
CA ALA A 49 -22.71 16.46 6.47
C ALA A 49 -22.72 15.05 7.06
N ALA A 50 -21.73 14.21 6.73
CA ALA A 50 -21.57 12.88 7.30
C ALA A 50 -21.35 12.93 8.81
N ALA A 51 -20.50 13.86 9.29
CA ALA A 51 -20.23 14.05 10.71
C ALA A 51 -21.48 14.39 11.53
N MET A 52 -22.46 15.09 10.95
CA MET A 52 -23.72 15.42 11.65
C MET A 52 -24.66 14.23 11.84
N VAL A 53 -24.51 13.16 11.05
CA VAL A 53 -25.38 11.98 11.11
C VAL A 53 -24.73 10.85 11.92
N LEU A 54 -23.42 10.92 12.14
CA LEU A 54 -22.67 9.94 12.92
C LEU A 54 -23.09 9.99 14.40
N PRO A 55 -23.32 8.82 15.03
CA PRO A 55 -23.61 8.76 16.47
C PRO A 55 -22.42 9.32 17.26
N GLU A 56 -22.72 9.98 18.39
CA GLU A 56 -21.67 10.49 19.27
C GLU A 56 -20.71 9.36 19.68
N PRO A 57 -19.39 9.60 19.61
CA PRO A 57 -18.42 8.62 20.06
C PRO A 57 -18.62 8.33 21.56
N PRO A 58 -18.46 7.07 22.01
CA PRO A 58 -18.63 6.73 23.42
C PRO A 58 -17.73 7.57 24.33
N LYS A 59 -18.30 7.97 25.47
CA LYS A 59 -17.61 8.77 26.48
C LYS A 59 -16.28 8.13 26.86
N GLY A 60 -15.20 8.90 26.81
CA GLY A 60 -13.84 8.44 27.13
C GLY A 60 -12.95 8.15 25.92
N LEU A 61 -13.51 7.97 24.71
CA LEU A 61 -12.67 7.82 23.50
C LEU A 61 -11.81 9.04 23.21
N GLY A 62 -12.33 10.25 23.43
CA GLY A 62 -11.54 11.48 23.26
C GLY A 62 -10.32 11.54 24.18
N ALA A 63 -10.45 11.06 25.42
CA ALA A 63 -9.34 10.99 26.36
C ALA A 63 -8.29 9.95 25.94
N LEU A 64 -8.73 8.80 25.40
CA LEU A 64 -7.84 7.79 24.85
C LEU A 64 -7.11 8.29 23.59
N ALA A 65 -7.81 8.98 22.69
CA ALA A 65 -7.22 9.58 21.49
C ALA A 65 -6.20 10.67 21.86
N ALA A 66 -6.53 11.57 22.79
CA ALA A 66 -5.60 12.58 23.28
C ALA A 66 -4.36 11.96 23.93
N ALA A 67 -4.53 10.90 24.74
CA ALA A 67 -3.42 10.16 25.32
C ALA A 67 -2.54 9.48 24.25
N ALA A 68 -3.14 8.94 23.19
CA ALA A 68 -2.40 8.32 22.09
C ALA A 68 -1.53 9.33 21.32
N VAL A 69 -2.06 10.52 21.04
CA VAL A 69 -1.30 11.60 20.38
C VAL A 69 -0.12 12.05 21.24
N LEU A 70 -0.32 12.22 22.55
CA LEU A 70 0.75 12.59 23.48
C LEU A 70 1.85 11.51 23.60
N LEU A 71 1.52 10.24 23.37
CA LEU A 71 2.48 9.14 23.34
C LEU A 71 3.24 9.06 22.01
N GLN A 72 2.64 9.52 20.91
CA GLN A 72 3.26 9.58 19.58
C GLN A 72 4.37 10.63 19.51
N ASP A 73 4.20 11.74 20.22
CA ASP A 73 5.15 12.86 20.25
C ASP A 73 6.28 12.66 21.29
N ARG A 74 6.49 11.43 21.77
CA ARG A 74 7.63 11.17 22.65
C ARG A 74 8.92 11.39 21.86
N PRO A 75 9.78 12.35 22.26
CA PRO A 75 11.09 12.47 21.66
C PRO A 75 11.79 11.13 21.82
N ARG A 76 12.38 10.61 20.73
CA ARG A 76 13.27 9.44 20.75
C ARG A 76 14.27 9.65 21.89
N SER A 77 13.98 9.08 23.06
CA SER A 77 14.84 9.26 24.23
C SER A 77 16.21 8.75 23.80
N LEU A 78 17.29 9.47 24.08
CA LEU A 78 18.67 9.10 23.70
C LEU A 78 19.20 7.83 24.42
N ARG A 79 18.33 7.11 25.16
CA ARG A 79 18.65 5.82 25.79
C ARG A 79 19.10 4.70 24.84
N PRO A 80 18.62 4.54 23.57
CA PRO A 80 19.11 3.48 22.71
C PRO A 80 20.52 3.77 22.20
N LEU A 81 21.01 5.02 22.27
CA LEU A 81 22.40 5.35 21.92
C LEU A 81 23.38 4.79 22.97
N GLY A 82 22.99 4.79 24.25
CA GLY A 82 23.77 4.17 25.33
C GLY A 82 23.85 2.65 25.19
N PHE A 83 22.74 2.00 24.83
CA PHE A 83 22.73 0.55 24.58
C PHE A 83 23.49 0.18 23.30
N ALA A 84 23.38 0.97 22.23
CA ALA A 84 24.13 0.74 20.99
C ALA A 84 25.65 0.83 21.21
N LEU A 85 26.12 1.82 21.99
CA LEU A 85 27.55 1.93 22.33
C LEU A 85 28.02 0.80 23.25
N ALA A 86 27.21 0.39 24.23
CA ALA A 86 27.54 -0.74 25.10
C ALA A 86 27.64 -2.06 24.32
N PHE A 87 26.70 -2.31 23.40
CA PHE A 87 26.74 -3.49 22.53
C PHE A 87 27.90 -3.43 21.54
N ALA A 88 28.21 -2.27 20.96
CA ALA A 88 29.36 -2.11 20.08
C ALA A 88 30.68 -2.36 20.82
N ALA A 89 30.83 -1.82 22.04
CA ALA A 89 32.00 -2.06 22.87
C ALA A 89 32.13 -3.53 23.29
N LEU A 90 31.02 -4.18 23.64
CA LEU A 90 30.99 -5.60 23.99
C LEU A 90 31.31 -6.49 22.78
N ALA A 91 30.73 -6.20 21.60
CA ALA A 91 31.01 -6.93 20.37
C ALA A 91 32.47 -6.78 19.95
N LEU A 92 33.05 -5.57 20.08
CA LEU A 92 34.45 -5.33 19.79
C LEU A 92 35.36 -6.05 20.79
N ALA A 93 35.02 -6.05 22.08
CA ALA A 93 35.74 -6.81 23.10
C ALA A 93 35.69 -8.33 22.83
N LEU A 94 34.53 -8.86 22.44
CA LEU A 94 34.36 -10.27 22.05
C LEU A 94 35.09 -10.61 20.75
N TYR A 95 35.19 -9.68 19.80
CA TYR A 95 35.92 -9.86 18.55
C TYR A 95 37.43 -9.94 18.80
N VAL A 96 37.99 -9.03 19.60
CA VAL A 96 39.41 -9.01 19.95
C VAL A 96 39.79 -10.18 20.86
N ALA A 97 38.89 -10.58 21.77
CA ALA A 97 39.11 -11.72 22.67
C ALA A 97 38.82 -13.08 22.03
N SER A 98 38.22 -13.12 20.83
CA SER A 98 37.95 -14.39 20.15
C SER A 98 39.24 -14.95 19.56
N PRO A 99 39.73 -16.11 20.04
CA PRO A 99 40.78 -16.82 19.35
C PRO A 99 40.26 -17.19 17.95
N LYS A 100 41.08 -16.94 16.91
CA LYS A 100 40.82 -17.28 15.49
C LYS A 100 40.04 -18.59 15.40
N ARG A 101 38.72 -18.47 15.23
CA ARG A 101 37.80 -19.61 15.21
C ARG A 101 37.63 -19.98 13.74
N GLU A 102 38.15 -21.15 13.41
CA GLU A 102 38.05 -21.76 12.09
C GLU A 102 36.60 -21.70 11.57
N GLU A 103 36.51 -21.50 10.26
CA GLU A 103 35.32 -21.32 9.44
C GLU A 103 34.34 -22.48 9.61
N HIS A 104 33.52 -22.43 10.65
CA HIS A 104 32.29 -23.22 10.69
C HIS A 104 31.29 -22.58 9.74
N SER A 105 31.37 -23.00 8.48
CA SER A 105 30.35 -22.87 7.45
C SER A 105 28.94 -22.95 8.08
N LEU A 106 28.28 -21.79 8.11
CA LEU A 106 26.93 -21.62 8.64
C LEU A 106 25.96 -22.32 7.69
N LYS A 107 25.58 -23.55 8.02
CA LYS A 107 24.53 -24.35 7.36
C LYS A 107 23.15 -23.67 7.23
N TRP A 108 22.98 -22.47 7.77
CA TRP A 108 21.70 -21.74 7.73
C TRP A 108 21.41 -21.09 6.37
N THR A 109 22.43 -20.75 5.56
CA THR A 109 22.23 -20.14 4.23
C THR A 109 21.75 -21.14 3.17
N ASN A 110 22.14 -22.41 3.30
CA ASN A 110 21.76 -23.46 2.35
C ASN A 110 20.24 -23.74 2.31
N GLY A 111 19.50 -23.41 3.38
CA GLY A 111 18.05 -23.59 3.44
C GLY A 111 17.29 -22.53 2.64
N ILE A 112 17.70 -21.26 2.79
CA ILE A 112 17.04 -20.11 2.13
C ILE A 112 17.30 -20.15 0.62
N GLU A 113 18.51 -20.54 0.20
CA GLU A 113 18.85 -20.70 -1.22
C GLU A 113 18.07 -21.84 -1.88
N SER A 114 17.83 -22.94 -1.16
CA SER A 114 17.02 -24.06 -1.65
C SER A 114 15.54 -23.70 -1.77
N ASP A 115 15.00 -22.93 -0.82
CA ASP A 115 13.60 -22.50 -0.86
C ASP A 115 13.37 -21.47 -1.98
N LEU A 116 14.33 -20.57 -2.22
CA LEU A 116 14.27 -19.60 -3.30
C LEU A 116 14.31 -20.27 -4.68
N ALA A 117 15.21 -21.24 -4.89
CA ALA A 117 15.28 -22.01 -6.14
C ALA A 117 13.99 -22.80 -6.42
N ARG A 118 13.31 -23.27 -5.37
CA ARG A 118 12.04 -23.99 -5.48
C ARG A 118 10.90 -23.07 -5.92
N VAL A 119 10.83 -21.86 -5.32
CA VAL A 119 9.85 -20.85 -5.70
C VAL A 119 10.04 -20.39 -7.15
N GLU A 120 11.28 -20.19 -7.61
CA GLU A 120 11.56 -19.78 -8.98
C GLU A 120 11.11 -20.84 -10.00
N THR A 121 11.31 -22.12 -9.67
CA THR A 121 10.84 -23.25 -10.49
C THR A 121 9.32 -23.31 -10.56
N ASP A 122 8.63 -23.14 -9.42
CA ASP A 122 7.17 -23.15 -9.36
C ASP A 122 6.56 -21.98 -10.14
N LEU A 123 7.18 -20.79 -10.07
CA LEU A 123 6.74 -19.62 -10.82
C LEU A 123 6.87 -19.82 -12.33
N GLY A 124 7.98 -20.41 -12.79
CA GLY A 124 8.19 -20.73 -14.20
C GLY A 124 7.16 -21.72 -14.73
N ARG A 125 6.83 -22.75 -13.94
CA ARG A 125 5.81 -23.73 -14.29
C ARG A 125 4.43 -23.09 -14.43
N LEU A 126 4.02 -22.26 -13.46
CA LEU A 126 2.73 -21.56 -13.51
C LEU A 126 2.65 -20.58 -14.69
N SER A 127 3.73 -19.86 -14.99
CA SER A 127 3.78 -18.97 -16.16
C SER A 127 3.61 -19.74 -17.47
N GLN A 128 4.18 -20.95 -17.56
CA GLN A 128 4.07 -21.78 -18.74
C GLN A 128 2.69 -22.43 -18.87
N GLU A 129 2.07 -22.83 -17.76
CA GLU A 129 0.69 -23.31 -17.74
C GLU A 129 -0.29 -22.22 -18.16
N ILE A 130 -0.09 -20.97 -17.71
CA ILE A 130 -0.91 -19.82 -18.16
C ILE A 130 -0.67 -19.54 -19.65
N ALA A 131 0.58 -19.58 -20.11
CA ALA A 131 0.91 -19.34 -21.51
C ALA A 131 0.39 -20.43 -22.46
N LEU A 132 0.25 -21.67 -21.99
CA LEU A 132 -0.29 -22.79 -22.77
C LEU A 132 -1.81 -22.95 -22.62
N GLY A 133 -2.39 -22.45 -21.53
CA GLY A 133 -3.83 -22.58 -21.21
C GLY A 133 -4.69 -21.38 -21.59
N ALA A 134 -4.09 -20.27 -22.02
CA ALA A 134 -4.82 -19.12 -22.56
C ALA A 134 -4.48 -18.97 -24.04
N ASP A 135 -5.18 -19.72 -24.91
CA ASP A 135 -5.19 -19.40 -26.33
C ASP A 135 -6.08 -18.15 -26.51
N PRO A 136 -5.51 -16.99 -26.86
CA PRO A 136 -6.31 -15.79 -27.08
C PRO A 136 -7.37 -15.98 -28.18
N ALA A 137 -7.18 -16.95 -29.09
CA ALA A 137 -8.17 -17.27 -30.13
C ALA A 137 -9.45 -17.90 -29.55
N GLU A 138 -9.36 -18.76 -28.53
CA GLU A 138 -10.55 -19.35 -27.88
C GLU A 138 -11.34 -18.30 -27.10
N LEU A 139 -10.65 -17.35 -26.46
CA LEU A 139 -11.26 -16.22 -25.76
C LEU A 139 -12.01 -15.28 -26.71
N ASP A 140 -11.46 -15.00 -27.89
CA ASP A 140 -12.12 -14.18 -28.91
C ASP A 140 -13.38 -14.88 -29.46
N GLU A 141 -13.33 -16.19 -29.68
CA GLU A 141 -14.47 -16.98 -30.17
C GLU A 141 -15.63 -17.01 -29.15
N ASP A 142 -15.32 -17.15 -27.86
CA ASP A 142 -16.31 -17.08 -26.77
C ASP A 142 -16.92 -15.67 -26.64
N LEU A 143 -16.12 -14.61 -26.81
CA LEU A 143 -16.60 -13.23 -26.77
C LEU A 143 -17.54 -12.92 -27.94
N ASP A 144 -17.23 -13.37 -29.15
CA ASP A 144 -18.09 -13.23 -30.32
C ASP A 144 -19.43 -13.96 -30.13
N GLY A 145 -19.41 -15.16 -29.55
CA GLY A 145 -20.62 -15.93 -29.23
C GLY A 145 -21.53 -15.23 -28.20
N LEU A 146 -20.94 -14.59 -27.19
CA LEU A 146 -21.67 -13.77 -26.22
C LEU A 146 -22.27 -12.51 -26.87
N GLU A 147 -21.55 -11.86 -27.78
CA GLU A 147 -22.06 -10.68 -28.47
C GLU A 147 -23.25 -11.02 -29.37
N GLU A 148 -23.16 -12.14 -30.10
CA GLU A 148 -24.28 -12.63 -30.93
C GLU A 148 -25.52 -12.97 -30.09
N SER A 149 -25.30 -13.62 -28.95
CA SER A 149 -26.37 -13.91 -27.97
C SER A 149 -27.02 -12.64 -27.45
N ALA A 150 -26.24 -11.62 -27.09
CA ALA A 150 -26.74 -10.32 -26.66
C ALA A 150 -27.55 -9.60 -27.77
N ARG A 151 -27.06 -9.63 -29.02
CA ARG A 151 -27.80 -9.08 -30.18
C ARG A 151 -29.11 -9.82 -30.45
N SER A 152 -29.12 -11.15 -30.27
CA SER A 152 -30.34 -11.97 -30.40
C SER A 152 -31.39 -11.59 -29.36
N LEU A 153 -30.98 -11.48 -28.09
CA LEU A 153 -31.86 -11.11 -26.98
C LEU A 153 -32.47 -9.71 -27.17
N LYS A 154 -31.66 -8.74 -27.63
CA LYS A 154 -32.11 -7.38 -27.94
C LYS A 154 -33.18 -7.36 -29.05
N ARG A 155 -33.03 -8.20 -30.08
CA ARG A 155 -34.03 -8.33 -31.17
C ARG A 155 -35.34 -8.92 -30.67
N GLN A 156 -35.30 -9.91 -29.78
CA GLN A 156 -36.50 -10.50 -29.17
C GLN A 156 -37.26 -9.48 -28.32
N LEU A 157 -36.55 -8.72 -27.48
CA LEU A 157 -37.17 -7.68 -26.64
C LEU A 157 -37.78 -6.55 -27.46
N SER A 158 -37.22 -6.21 -28.63
CA SER A 158 -37.78 -5.16 -29.49
C SER A 158 -39.04 -5.56 -30.28
N ARG A 159 -39.41 -6.85 -30.27
CA ARG A 159 -40.58 -7.38 -30.97
C ARG A 159 -41.75 -7.72 -30.03
N SER A 160 -41.55 -7.62 -28.72
CA SER A 160 -42.60 -7.74 -27.69
C SER A 160 -43.12 -6.38 -27.29
#